data_AF-A0A9E5IR76-F1
#
_entry.id   AF-A0A9E5IR76-F1
#
_cell.length_a   1.000
_cell.length_b   1.000
_cell.length_c   1.000
_cell.angle_alpha   90.00
_cell.angle_beta   90.00
_cell.angle_gamma   90.00
#
_symmetry.space_group_name_H-M   'P 1'
#
loop_
_entity.id
_entity.type
_entity.pdbx_description
1 polymer ?
#
loop_
_entity_poly.entity_id
_entity_poly.type
_entity_poly.pdbx_seq_one_letter_code
_entity_poly.pdbx_strand_id
1 'polypeptide(L)'
;IIVQSARLPAYRNALARLHEAGLIYPCDRSRKDLAGALAAPHEGPGDDEPLYPAAWRPPADAALPPLDAAGLARNWRFRVPDGETLAFTDGRLGLRTAVCGRDFGDFLVWRKDGLPSYQLACAVDDAALGVTEVVRGEDLVRSTFRQLLLLAALLPPNAPLPAYYHAPLLTDENGTRLAKRHDALALRTLREQGAEPQGLLT
;
A
#
# COMPACT_ATOMS: atom_id res chain seq x y z
N ILE A 1 1.08 -3.29 22.77
CA ILE A 1 1.56 -2.37 21.71
C ILE A 1 2.41 -3.18 20.76
N ILE A 2 2.04 -3.24 19.47
CA ILE A 2 2.85 -3.90 18.45
C ILE A 2 3.65 -2.82 17.74
N VAL A 3 4.97 -3.00 17.68
CA VAL A 3 5.87 -2.09 16.97
C VAL A 3 6.34 -2.78 15.70
N GLN A 4 6.01 -2.22 14.54
CA GLN A 4 6.33 -2.85 13.25
C GLN A 4 7.84 -3.07 13.06
N SER A 5 8.70 -2.22 13.61
CA SER A 5 10.15 -2.40 13.55
C SER A 5 10.64 -3.68 14.24
N ALA A 6 9.90 -4.22 15.21
CA ALA A 6 10.22 -5.47 15.90
C ALA A 6 9.74 -6.73 15.14
N ARG A 7 9.03 -6.57 14.02
CA ARG A 7 8.39 -7.67 13.27
C ARG A 7 9.09 -8.03 11.96
N LEU A 8 10.32 -7.55 11.79
CA LEU A 8 11.12 -7.80 10.58
C LEU A 8 11.19 -9.28 10.16
N PRO A 9 11.32 -10.27 11.07
CA PRO A 9 11.30 -11.68 10.69
C PRO A 9 10.00 -12.12 9.98
N ALA A 10 8.83 -11.62 10.41
CA ALA A 10 7.55 -11.96 9.80
C ALA A 10 7.46 -11.43 8.36
N TYR A 11 7.92 -10.19 8.13
CA TYR A 11 7.92 -9.62 6.78
C TYR A 11 8.94 -10.29 5.87
N ARG A 12 10.10 -10.71 6.39
CA ARG A 12 11.07 -11.50 5.62
C ARG A 12 10.51 -12.85 5.20
N ASN A 13 9.77 -13.52 6.09
CA ASN A 13 9.08 -14.76 5.74
C ASN A 13 8.04 -14.54 4.63
N ALA A 14 7.21 -13.49 4.75
CA ALA A 14 6.27 -13.14 3.70
C ALA A 14 6.96 -12.83 2.36
N LEU A 15 8.07 -12.08 2.39
CA LEU A 15 8.88 -11.80 1.20
C LEU A 15 9.40 -13.09 0.54
N ALA A 16 9.90 -14.04 1.34
CA ALA A 16 10.41 -15.31 0.85
C ALA A 16 9.30 -16.15 0.18
N ARG A 17 8.09 -16.18 0.75
CA ARG A 17 6.94 -16.86 0.15
C ARG A 17 6.54 -16.25 -1.19
N LEU A 18 6.54 -14.91 -1.29
CA LEU A 18 6.27 -14.21 -2.54
C LEU A 18 7.36 -14.48 -3.59
N HIS A 19 8.62 -14.59 -3.16
CA HIS A 19 9.77 -14.92 -4.01
C HIS A 19 9.67 -16.34 -4.57
N GLU A 20 9.42 -17.34 -3.72
CA GLU A 20 9.20 -18.73 -4.15
C GLU A 20 8.04 -18.87 -5.13
N ALA A 21 6.98 -18.08 -4.94
CA ALA A 21 5.83 -18.06 -5.83
C ALA A 21 6.07 -17.31 -7.16
N GLY A 22 7.25 -16.70 -7.36
CA GLY A 22 7.56 -15.93 -8.57
C GLY A 22 6.73 -14.63 -8.72
N LEU A 23 6.09 -14.17 -7.64
CA LEU A 23 5.18 -13.02 -7.66
C LEU A 23 5.88 -11.68 -7.52
N ILE A 24 7.18 -11.70 -7.17
CA ILE A 24 7.98 -10.50 -6.98
C ILE A 24 9.24 -10.54 -7.83
N TYR A 25 9.78 -9.36 -8.13
CA TYR A 25 11.04 -9.23 -8.85
C TYR A 25 11.86 -8.06 -8.31
N PRO A 26 13.20 -8.11 -8.40
CA PRO A 26 14.06 -7.02 -7.98
C PRO A 26 13.93 -5.83 -8.94
N CYS A 27 13.93 -4.63 -8.40
CA CYS A 27 13.82 -3.38 -9.14
C CYS A 27 14.98 -2.46 -8.80
N ASP A 28 15.86 -2.21 -9.77
CA ASP A 28 16.99 -1.29 -9.60
C ASP A 28 16.64 0.15 -10.02
N ARG A 29 15.39 0.40 -10.46
CA ARG A 29 14.90 1.73 -10.84
C ARG A 29 14.64 2.60 -9.62
N SER A 30 15.12 3.84 -9.70
CA SER A 30 14.88 4.87 -8.69
C SER A 30 13.53 5.56 -8.90
N ARG A 31 13.01 6.24 -7.86
CA ARG A 31 11.85 7.13 -8.00
C ARG A 31 12.09 8.24 -9.03
N LYS A 32 13.35 8.69 -9.17
CA LYS A 32 13.74 9.69 -10.16
C LYS A 32 13.58 9.16 -11.58
N ASP A 33 13.95 7.90 -11.81
CA ASP A 33 13.75 7.25 -13.11
C ASP A 33 12.27 7.17 -13.45
N LEU A 34 11.44 6.78 -12.48
CA LEU A 34 9.98 6.72 -12.63
C LEU A 34 9.40 8.10 -12.96
N ALA A 35 9.74 9.14 -12.19
CA ALA A 35 9.30 10.51 -12.45
C ALA A 35 9.75 11.05 -13.81
N GLY A 36 10.98 10.75 -14.24
CA GLY A 36 11.52 11.17 -15.54
C GLY A 36 10.87 10.46 -16.72
N ALA A 37 10.48 9.20 -16.57
CA ALA A 37 9.79 8.43 -17.61
C ALA A 37 8.31 8.84 -17.79
N LEU A 38 7.75 9.54 -16.81
CA LEU A 38 6.33 9.89 -16.74
C LEU A 38 6.11 11.40 -16.84
N ALA A 39 6.97 12.09 -17.59
CA ALA A 39 6.87 13.52 -17.88
C ALA A 39 5.63 13.92 -18.73
N ALA A 40 4.50 13.25 -18.54
CA ALA A 40 3.17 13.71 -18.90
C ALA A 40 2.46 14.22 -17.62
N PRO A 41 1.86 15.42 -17.65
CA PRO A 41 1.21 16.01 -16.49
C PRO A 41 0.01 15.15 -16.09
N HIS A 42 0.13 14.38 -15.02
CA HIS A 42 -1.02 13.76 -14.39
C HIS A 42 -1.66 14.83 -13.51
N GLU A 43 -2.56 15.62 -14.10
CA GLU A 43 -3.45 16.52 -13.38
C GLU A 43 -4.49 15.70 -12.62
N GLY A 44 -4.19 15.43 -11.36
CA GLY A 44 -5.14 14.91 -10.38
C GLY A 44 -4.63 15.23 -8.97
N PRO A 45 -5.46 15.74 -8.06
CA PRO A 45 -5.03 16.01 -6.69
C PRO A 45 -4.87 14.69 -5.94
N GLY A 46 -3.69 14.07 -6.03
CA GLY A 46 -3.37 12.85 -5.31
C GLY A 46 -1.87 12.57 -5.32
N ASP A 47 -1.33 12.15 -4.18
CA ASP A 47 0.06 11.72 -3.95
C ASP A 47 0.32 10.34 -4.62
N ASP A 48 -0.26 10.13 -5.80
CA ASP A 48 -0.39 8.84 -6.43
C ASP A 48 0.92 8.45 -7.13
N GLU A 49 1.57 7.39 -6.64
CA GLU A 49 2.70 6.78 -7.34
C GLU A 49 2.20 6.32 -8.71
N PRO A 50 2.79 6.84 -9.80
CA PRO A 50 2.33 6.54 -11.13
C PRO A 50 2.60 5.07 -11.49
N LEU A 51 1.91 4.57 -12.51
CA LEU A 51 2.00 3.17 -12.90
C LEU A 51 3.45 2.80 -13.25
N TYR A 52 3.96 1.75 -12.63
CA TYR A 52 5.26 1.21 -12.97
C TYR A 52 5.21 0.62 -14.39
N PRO A 53 6.05 1.08 -15.34
CA PRO A 53 5.96 0.64 -16.72
C PRO A 53 6.18 -0.87 -16.88
N ALA A 54 5.27 -1.56 -17.59
CA ALA A 54 5.40 -2.99 -17.85
C ALA A 54 6.71 -3.33 -18.59
N ALA A 55 7.20 -2.43 -19.46
CA ALA A 55 8.48 -2.56 -20.16
C ALA A 55 9.71 -2.61 -19.23
N TRP A 56 9.55 -2.25 -17.95
CA TRP A 56 10.61 -2.32 -16.94
C TRP A 56 10.56 -3.59 -16.09
N ARG A 57 9.61 -4.49 -16.38
CA ARG A 57 9.57 -5.81 -15.79
C ARG A 57 10.67 -6.68 -16.42
N PRO A 58 11.37 -7.51 -15.64
CA PRO A 58 12.08 -8.63 -16.24
C PRO A 58 11.07 -9.59 -16.91
N PRO A 59 11.53 -10.52 -17.77
CA PRO A 59 10.71 -11.65 -18.20
C PRO A 59 10.08 -12.39 -17.01
N ALA A 60 8.88 -12.94 -17.18
CA ALA A 60 8.17 -13.60 -16.09
C ALA A 60 8.87 -14.88 -15.61
N ASP A 61 9.65 -15.52 -16.49
CA ASP A 61 10.46 -16.72 -16.28
C ASP A 61 11.92 -16.39 -15.93
N ALA A 62 12.27 -15.11 -15.74
CA ALA A 62 13.63 -14.72 -15.38
C ALA A 62 14.02 -15.32 -14.01
N ALA A 63 15.21 -15.90 -13.93
CA ALA A 63 15.75 -16.39 -12.68
C ALA A 63 15.84 -15.27 -11.64
N LEU A 64 15.20 -15.46 -10.48
CA LEU A 64 15.23 -14.49 -9.40
C LEU A 64 16.54 -14.61 -8.61
N PRO A 65 17.22 -13.50 -8.28
CA PRO A 65 18.36 -13.55 -7.38
C PRO A 65 17.92 -14.02 -5.98
N PRO A 66 18.80 -14.66 -5.20
CA PRO A 66 18.46 -15.12 -3.86
C PRO A 66 18.15 -13.96 -2.90
N LEU A 67 17.40 -14.23 -1.84
CA LEU A 67 17.13 -13.29 -0.75
C LEU A 67 18.22 -13.31 0.34
N ASP A 68 19.48 -13.30 -0.09
CA ASP A 68 20.63 -13.14 0.81
C ASP A 68 20.82 -11.67 1.21
N ALA A 69 21.92 -11.33 1.89
CA ALA A 69 22.19 -9.95 2.30
C ALA A 69 22.20 -8.96 1.12
N ALA A 70 22.69 -9.37 -0.05
CA ALA A 70 22.71 -8.53 -1.25
C ALA A 70 21.31 -8.42 -1.88
N GLY A 71 20.54 -9.50 -1.89
CA GLY A 71 19.15 -9.51 -2.35
C GLY A 71 18.24 -8.64 -1.48
N LEU A 72 18.41 -8.68 -0.15
CA LEU A 72 17.65 -7.86 0.80
C LEU A 72 18.04 -6.38 0.76
N ALA A 73 19.18 -6.05 0.15
CA ALA A 73 19.63 -4.67 -0.12
C ALA A 73 19.09 -4.12 -1.46
N ARG A 74 18.09 -4.77 -2.08
CA ARG A 74 17.41 -4.31 -3.29
C ARG A 74 15.96 -3.93 -3.00
N ASN A 75 15.38 -3.10 -3.87
CA ASN A 75 13.93 -2.95 -3.87
C ASN A 75 13.30 -4.18 -4.54
N TRP A 76 12.20 -4.66 -4.01
CA TRP A 76 11.40 -5.71 -4.63
C TRP A 76 9.99 -5.19 -4.90
N ARG A 77 9.46 -5.47 -6.09
CA ARG A 77 8.10 -5.11 -6.49
C ARG A 77 7.26 -6.36 -6.67
N PHE A 78 5.99 -6.28 -6.31
CA PHE A 78 4.98 -7.27 -6.67
C PHE A 78 4.59 -7.08 -8.13
N ARG A 79 4.64 -8.15 -8.92
CA ARG A 79 4.14 -8.17 -10.30
C ARG A 79 2.64 -8.35 -10.27
N VAL A 80 1.88 -7.32 -10.65
CA VAL A 80 0.41 -7.45 -10.72
C VAL A 80 0.00 -8.33 -11.91
N PRO A 81 -1.09 -9.12 -11.78
CA PRO A 81 -1.61 -9.96 -12.86
C PRO A 81 -2.37 -9.10 -13.89
N ASP A 82 -1.66 -8.57 -14.90
CA ASP A 82 -2.25 -7.65 -15.88
C ASP A 82 -3.55 -8.17 -16.51
N GLY A 83 -4.55 -7.30 -16.58
CA GLY A 83 -5.87 -7.61 -17.15
C GLY A 83 -6.85 -8.26 -16.16
N GLU A 84 -6.38 -8.78 -15.02
CA GLU A 84 -7.26 -9.28 -13.96
C GLU A 84 -8.06 -8.13 -13.35
N THR A 85 -9.36 -8.35 -13.14
CA THR A 85 -10.24 -7.39 -12.45
C THR A 85 -10.40 -7.82 -11.00
N LEU A 86 -9.93 -6.99 -10.07
CA LEU A 86 -10.21 -7.15 -8.66
C LEU A 86 -11.48 -6.39 -8.29
N ALA A 87 -12.23 -6.95 -7.35
CA ALA A 87 -13.40 -6.33 -6.79
C ALA A 87 -13.44 -6.53 -5.27
N PHE A 88 -13.93 -5.52 -4.54
CA PHE A 88 -14.34 -5.66 -3.15
C PHE A 88 -15.51 -4.73 -2.85
N THR A 89 -16.33 -5.08 -1.87
CA THR A 89 -17.43 -4.21 -1.41
C THR A 89 -16.96 -3.40 -0.24
N ASP A 90 -16.97 -2.08 -0.39
CA ASP A 90 -16.73 -1.14 0.70
C ASP A 90 -18.03 -0.80 1.42
N GLY A 91 -17.99 -0.72 2.75
CA GLY A 91 -19.17 -0.42 3.57
C GLY A 91 -19.80 0.96 3.31
N ARG A 92 -19.05 1.93 2.77
CA ARG A 92 -19.56 3.26 2.38
C ARG A 92 -19.57 3.49 0.88
N LEU A 93 -18.48 3.13 0.20
CA LEU A 93 -18.29 3.39 -1.23
C LEU A 93 -18.95 2.34 -2.13
N GLY A 94 -19.55 1.29 -1.54
CA GLY A 94 -20.17 0.18 -2.26
C GLY A 94 -19.14 -0.64 -3.04
N LEU A 95 -19.58 -1.31 -4.10
CA LEU A 95 -18.71 -2.14 -4.95
C LEU A 95 -17.61 -1.30 -5.60
N ARG A 96 -16.36 -1.63 -5.31
CA ARG A 96 -15.16 -1.06 -5.94
C ARG A 96 -14.51 -2.10 -6.83
N THR A 97 -14.13 -1.69 -8.04
CA THR A 97 -13.45 -2.54 -9.03
C THR A 97 -12.21 -1.85 -9.58
N ALA A 98 -11.16 -2.61 -9.87
CA ALA A 98 -9.96 -2.11 -10.54
C ALA A 98 -9.31 -3.22 -11.38
N VAL A 99 -8.80 -2.84 -12.55
CA VAL A 99 -8.07 -3.71 -13.47
C VAL A 99 -6.57 -3.59 -13.23
N CYS A 100 -5.92 -4.71 -12.93
CA CYS A 100 -4.48 -4.81 -12.77
C CYS A 100 -3.74 -4.39 -14.04
N GLY A 101 -2.67 -3.62 -13.88
CA GLY A 101 -1.86 -3.09 -14.98
C GLY A 101 -2.46 -1.85 -15.65
N ARG A 102 -3.74 -1.53 -15.39
CA ARG A 102 -4.43 -0.34 -15.93
C ARG A 102 -4.76 0.68 -14.84
N ASP A 103 -5.47 0.25 -13.81
CA ASP A 103 -5.96 1.14 -12.74
C ASP A 103 -4.95 1.21 -11.57
N PHE A 104 -4.10 0.20 -11.44
CA PHE A 104 -2.91 0.18 -10.58
C PHE A 104 -1.86 -0.80 -11.12
N GLY A 105 -0.59 -0.55 -10.83
CA GLY A 105 0.55 -1.34 -11.34
C GLY A 105 1.44 -1.90 -10.23
N ASP A 106 2.59 -2.43 -10.65
CA ASP A 106 3.57 -3.08 -9.79
C ASP A 106 4.03 -2.15 -8.67
N PHE A 107 3.89 -2.61 -7.43
CA PHE A 107 4.13 -1.80 -6.24
C PHE A 107 5.26 -2.39 -5.40
N LEU A 108 5.97 -1.54 -4.67
CA LEU A 108 7.03 -1.99 -3.77
C LEU A 108 6.45 -2.88 -2.68
N VAL A 109 7.13 -4.00 -2.40
CA VAL A 109 6.90 -4.86 -1.25
C VAL A 109 8.06 -4.81 -0.26
N TRP A 110 9.28 -4.61 -0.77
CA TRP A 110 10.50 -4.48 0.03
C TRP A 110 11.35 -3.33 -0.49
N ARG A 111 12.04 -2.64 0.43
CA ARG A 111 12.91 -1.51 0.14
C ARG A 111 14.37 -1.91 0.30
N LYS A 112 15.24 -1.27 -0.48
CA LYS A 112 16.69 -1.47 -0.46
C LYS A 112 17.37 -1.20 0.88
N ASP A 113 16.72 -0.48 1.79
CA ASP A 113 17.21 -0.26 3.16
C ASP A 113 16.81 -1.37 4.14
N GLY A 114 16.31 -2.50 3.62
CA GLY A 114 16.03 -3.69 4.41
C GLY A 114 14.71 -3.65 5.17
N LEU A 115 13.79 -2.77 4.77
CA LEU A 115 12.48 -2.61 5.39
C LEU A 115 11.34 -3.00 4.44
N PRO A 116 10.21 -3.52 4.96
CA PRO A 116 9.02 -3.75 4.14
C PRO A 116 8.42 -2.42 3.66
N SER A 117 7.67 -2.49 2.56
CA SER A 117 6.73 -1.42 2.20
C SER A 117 5.55 -1.34 3.17
N TYR A 118 4.83 -0.23 3.15
CA TYR A 118 3.53 -0.11 3.81
C TYR A 118 2.55 -1.23 3.38
N GLN A 119 2.52 -1.57 2.09
CA GLN A 119 1.58 -2.56 1.56
C GLN A 119 1.84 -3.94 2.16
N LEU A 120 3.11 -4.38 2.18
CA LEU A 120 3.48 -5.67 2.76
C LEU A 120 3.28 -5.69 4.28
N ALA A 121 3.73 -4.64 4.98
CA ALA A 121 3.64 -4.58 6.44
C ALA A 121 2.18 -4.63 6.91
N CYS A 122 1.28 -3.83 6.32
CA CYS A 122 -0.14 -3.85 6.67
C CYS A 122 -0.79 -5.21 6.37
N ALA A 123 -0.61 -5.76 5.17
CA ALA A 123 -1.23 -7.04 4.84
C ALA A 123 -0.76 -8.18 5.78
N VAL A 124 0.54 -8.23 6.10
CA VAL A 124 1.10 -9.24 7.01
C VAL A 124 0.60 -9.05 8.44
N ASP A 125 0.54 -7.82 8.93
CA ASP A 125 0.11 -7.54 10.29
C ASP A 125 -1.39 -7.74 10.48
N ASP A 126 -2.22 -7.25 9.55
CA ASP A 126 -3.68 -7.45 9.59
C ASP A 126 -4.02 -8.95 9.59
N ALA A 127 -3.36 -9.72 8.72
CA ALA A 127 -3.50 -11.18 8.68
C ALA A 127 -3.05 -11.85 9.99
N ALA A 128 -1.89 -11.46 10.52
CA ALA A 128 -1.35 -12.06 11.75
C ALA A 128 -2.17 -11.71 13.00
N LEU A 129 -2.86 -10.57 12.99
CA LEU A 129 -3.71 -10.12 14.08
C LEU A 129 -5.17 -10.55 13.94
N GLY A 130 -5.54 -11.17 12.83
CA GLY A 130 -6.93 -11.56 12.56
C GLY A 130 -7.85 -10.35 12.45
N VAL A 131 -7.38 -9.25 11.85
CA VAL A 131 -8.19 -8.06 11.62
C VAL A 131 -9.36 -8.42 10.70
N THR A 132 -10.58 -8.25 11.19
CA THR A 132 -11.80 -8.54 10.44
C THR A 132 -12.38 -7.32 9.73
N GLU A 133 -12.05 -6.12 10.20
CA GLU A 133 -12.57 -4.85 9.65
C GLU A 133 -11.46 -3.79 9.62
N VAL A 134 -11.32 -3.13 8.47
CA VAL A 134 -10.35 -2.06 8.25
C VAL A 134 -11.09 -0.76 7.97
N VAL A 135 -10.97 0.19 8.89
CA VAL A 135 -11.51 1.55 8.77
C VAL A 135 -10.36 2.53 8.54
N ARG A 136 -10.34 3.22 7.40
CA ARG A 136 -9.26 4.16 7.02
C ARG A 136 -9.74 5.22 6.02
N GLY A 137 -8.92 6.24 5.74
CA GLY A 137 -9.29 7.29 4.77
C GLY A 137 -9.47 6.76 3.35
N GLU A 138 -10.42 7.33 2.60
CA GLU A 138 -10.73 6.95 1.21
C GLU A 138 -9.60 7.16 0.21
N ASP A 139 -8.59 7.95 0.57
CA ASP A 139 -7.34 8.05 -0.19
C ASP A 139 -6.58 6.71 -0.26
N LEU A 140 -6.89 5.75 0.61
CA LEU A 140 -6.24 4.44 0.65
C LEU A 140 -6.98 3.34 -0.11
N VAL A 141 -8.05 3.65 -0.85
CA VAL A 141 -8.81 2.66 -1.65
C VAL A 141 -7.89 1.89 -2.62
N ARG A 142 -6.95 2.58 -3.29
CA ARG A 142 -6.00 1.90 -4.20
C ARG A 142 -5.05 0.96 -3.46
N SER A 143 -4.67 1.30 -2.22
CA SER A 143 -3.86 0.41 -1.37
C SER A 143 -4.62 -0.87 -1.02
N THR A 144 -5.95 -0.82 -0.92
CA THR A 144 -6.79 -2.01 -0.71
C THR A 144 -6.57 -3.04 -1.81
N PHE A 145 -6.65 -2.66 -3.09
CA PHE A 145 -6.42 -3.61 -4.20
C PHE A 145 -5.04 -4.27 -4.13
N ARG A 146 -4.00 -3.50 -3.81
CA ARG A 146 -2.63 -4.01 -3.67
C ARG A 146 -2.51 -4.98 -2.48
N GLN A 147 -3.12 -4.64 -1.36
CA GLN A 147 -3.12 -5.48 -0.16
C GLN A 147 -3.94 -6.76 -0.37
N LEU A 148 -5.03 -6.71 -1.12
CA LEU A 148 -5.81 -7.89 -1.49
C LEU A 148 -4.98 -8.90 -2.30
N LEU A 149 -4.16 -8.44 -3.25
CA LEU A 149 -3.21 -9.33 -3.96
C LEU A 149 -2.20 -9.99 -3.02
N LEU A 150 -1.67 -9.23 -2.05
CA LEU A 150 -0.75 -9.77 -1.05
C LEU A 150 -1.43 -10.79 -0.14
N LEU A 151 -2.63 -10.48 0.35
CA LEU A 151 -3.41 -11.39 1.19
C LEU A 151 -3.76 -12.67 0.44
N ALA A 152 -4.18 -12.58 -0.82
CA ALA A 152 -4.47 -13.75 -1.66
C ALA A 152 -3.23 -14.65 -1.85
N ALA A 153 -2.03 -14.07 -1.94
CA ALA A 153 -0.78 -14.82 -2.06
C ALA A 153 -0.26 -15.38 -0.72
N LEU A 154 -0.57 -14.73 0.40
CA LEU A 154 0.01 -15.04 1.71
C LEU A 154 -0.92 -15.84 2.62
N LEU A 155 -2.23 -15.83 2.39
CA LEU A 155 -3.18 -16.59 3.17
C LEU A 155 -3.47 -17.97 2.54
N PRO A 156 -3.95 -18.94 3.33
CA PRO A 156 -4.52 -20.16 2.79
C PRO A 156 -5.65 -19.86 1.80
N PRO A 157 -5.89 -20.72 0.79
CA PRO A 157 -7.04 -20.60 -0.08
C PRO A 157 -8.35 -20.48 0.73
N ASN A 158 -9.24 -19.58 0.30
CA ASN A 158 -10.53 -19.28 0.94
C ASN A 158 -10.46 -18.71 2.37
N ALA A 159 -9.28 -18.23 2.82
CA ALA A 159 -9.22 -17.49 4.07
C ALA A 159 -10.11 -16.22 4.00
N PRO A 160 -10.80 -15.87 5.10
CA PRO A 160 -11.60 -14.66 5.13
C PRO A 160 -10.71 -13.42 4.98
N LEU A 161 -11.15 -12.48 4.14
CA LEU A 161 -10.52 -11.17 4.00
C LEU A 161 -11.23 -10.15 4.91
N PRO A 162 -10.54 -9.10 5.36
CA PRO A 162 -11.18 -8.05 6.14
C PRO A 162 -12.30 -7.36 5.33
N ALA A 163 -13.37 -6.95 6.01
CA ALA A 163 -14.29 -5.96 5.47
C ALA A 163 -13.61 -4.58 5.48
N TYR A 164 -13.94 -3.74 4.49
CA TYR A 164 -13.35 -2.41 4.35
C TYR A 164 -14.42 -1.32 4.48
N TYR A 165 -14.07 -0.25 5.20
CA TYR A 165 -14.84 0.99 5.24
C TYR A 165 -13.87 2.16 5.05
N HIS A 166 -14.01 2.85 3.91
CA HIS A 166 -13.18 4.00 3.60
C HIS A 166 -13.88 5.30 4.02
N ALA A 167 -13.42 5.95 5.09
CA ALA A 167 -13.97 7.20 5.62
C ALA A 167 -13.66 8.41 4.71
N PRO A 168 -14.56 9.40 4.62
CA PRO A 168 -14.33 10.62 3.85
C PRO A 168 -13.13 11.39 4.39
N LEU A 169 -12.44 12.11 3.51
CA LEU A 169 -11.34 12.98 3.93
C LEU A 169 -11.88 14.26 4.58
N LEU A 170 -11.20 14.74 5.62
CA LEU A 170 -11.52 16.05 6.19
C LEU A 170 -11.15 17.16 5.21
N THR A 171 -12.09 18.06 4.95
CA THR A 171 -11.92 19.23 4.10
C THR A 171 -12.18 20.50 4.88
N ASP A 172 -11.59 21.61 4.44
CA ASP A 172 -11.97 22.94 4.93
C ASP A 172 -13.33 23.39 4.36
N GLU A 173 -13.75 24.61 4.72
CA GLU A 173 -15.00 25.24 4.26
C GLU A 173 -15.06 25.41 2.73
N ASN A 174 -13.92 25.39 2.04
CA ASN A 174 -13.82 25.50 0.59
C ASN A 174 -13.73 24.13 -0.10
N GLY A 175 -13.88 23.02 0.65
CA GLY A 175 -13.75 21.66 0.12
C GLY A 175 -12.29 21.23 -0.12
N THR A 176 -11.30 22.03 0.32
CA THR A 176 -9.89 21.69 0.18
C THR A 176 -9.49 20.68 1.25
N ARG A 177 -8.90 19.56 0.83
CA ARG A 177 -8.40 18.53 1.76
C ARG A 177 -7.46 19.14 2.80
N LEU A 178 -7.79 18.92 4.08
CA LEU A 178 -6.93 19.28 5.18
C LEU A 178 -5.70 18.35 5.17
N ALA A 179 -4.59 18.88 4.68
CA ALA A 179 -3.29 18.22 4.75
C ALA A 179 -2.56 18.60 6.05
N LYS A 180 -1.64 17.74 6.51
CA LYS A 180 -0.80 17.92 7.71
C LYS A 180 -0.04 19.26 7.81
N ARG A 181 0.02 20.03 6.71
CA ARG A 181 0.62 21.37 6.63
C ARG A 181 -0.22 22.47 7.29
N HIS A 182 -1.47 22.21 7.66
CA HIS A 182 -2.29 23.14 8.44
C HIS A 182 -2.07 22.87 9.95
N ASP A 183 -0.93 23.32 10.49
CA ASP A 183 -0.51 23.11 11.89
C ASP A 183 -1.58 23.53 12.92
N ALA A 184 -2.47 24.47 12.56
CA ALA A 184 -3.56 24.95 13.40
C ALA A 184 -4.57 23.85 13.82
N LEU A 185 -4.66 22.74 13.08
CA LEU A 185 -5.64 21.67 13.32
C LEU A 185 -5.02 20.37 13.86
N ALA A 186 -3.72 20.35 14.16
CA ALA A 186 -3.13 19.22 14.83
C ALA A 186 -3.72 19.09 16.25
N LEU A 187 -4.02 17.87 16.71
CA LEU A 187 -4.53 17.62 18.07
C LEU A 187 -3.63 18.24 19.15
N ARG A 188 -2.32 18.33 18.90
CA ARG A 188 -1.37 19.03 19.77
C ARG A 188 -1.71 20.51 19.88
N THR A 189 -1.88 21.19 18.76
CA THR A 189 -2.18 22.63 18.68
C THR A 189 -3.54 22.93 19.31
N LEU A 190 -4.57 22.12 19.02
CA LEU A 190 -5.89 22.25 19.64
C LEU A 190 -5.80 22.10 21.16
N ARG A 191 -5.03 21.12 21.65
CA ARG A 191 -4.79 20.94 23.08
C ARG A 191 -4.03 22.12 23.70
N GLU A 192 -3.02 22.64 23.02
CA GLU A 192 -2.26 23.83 23.46
C GLU A 192 -3.15 25.09 23.49
N GLN A 193 -4.18 25.15 22.65
CA GLN A 193 -5.20 26.20 22.63
C GLN A 193 -6.34 25.97 23.64
N GLY A 194 -6.27 24.91 24.46
CA GLY A 194 -7.26 24.64 25.50
C GLY A 194 -8.52 23.92 25.01
N ALA A 195 -8.50 23.30 23.84
CA ALA A 195 -9.61 22.45 23.39
C ALA A 195 -9.71 21.20 24.27
N GLU A 196 -10.90 20.99 24.85
CA GLU A 196 -11.20 19.80 25.65
C GLU A 196 -11.53 18.62 24.73
N PRO A 197 -11.06 17.39 25.03
CA PRO A 197 -11.31 16.20 24.20
C PRO A 197 -12.79 15.97 23.88
N GLN A 198 -13.68 16.20 24.84
CA GLN A 198 -15.13 16.03 24.68
C GLN A 198 -15.69 16.97 23.60
N GLY A 199 -15.11 18.17 23.44
CA GLY A 199 -15.51 19.13 22.41
C GLY A 199 -14.96 18.81 21.02
N LEU A 200 -14.10 17.78 20.88
CA LEU A 200 -13.52 17.32 19.62
C LEU A 200 -14.13 16.01 19.11
N LEU A 201 -15.00 15.36 19.90
CA LEU A 201 -15.65 14.09 19.57
C LEU A 201 -17.01 14.27 18.88
N THR A 202 -17.49 15.50 18.78
CA THR A 202 -18.74 15.92 18.12
C THR A 202 -18.50 16.28 16.67
#